data_AF-T1IJI7-F1
#
_entry.id   AF-T1IJI7-F1
#
_cell.length_a   1.000
_cell.length_b   1.000
_cell.length_c   1.000
_cell.angle_alpha   90.00
_cell.angle_beta   90.00
_cell.angle_gamma   90.00
#
_symmetry.space_group_name_H-M   'P 1'
#
loop_
_entity.id
_entity.type
_entity.pdbx_description
1 polymer ?
#
loop_
_entity_poly.entity_id
_entity_poly.type
_entity_poly.pdbx_seq_one_letter_code
_entity_poly.pdbx_strand_id
1 'polypeptide(L)'
;MIIYHHTRRASKAKYKYVKTEKLIPNLYKKEKYVLHHKNYQLYSNFGVKITNIDRVLVFEQRNWIKSYIDFNIQQRQKATTDFAKAFWKLMNNSVFGKSIENLLNRVKIKLAQTEKGSRKLLASPRLKDFKIFNNDLVAFNLRKKYVYLNRPSYVGATILEISKNILTSFYYNYIKRKYADNVRLLFTDTDSLTLLVHTPDFY
;
A
#
# COMPACT_ATOMS: atom_id res chain seq x y z
N MET A 1 -9.97 5.07 -7.77
CA MET A 1 -9.22 3.87 -8.24
C MET A 1 -7.87 4.34 -8.80
N ILE A 2 -6.76 3.96 -8.17
CA ILE A 2 -5.44 4.60 -8.32
C ILE A 2 -4.59 3.81 -9.32
N ILE A 3 -3.90 4.48 -10.25
CA ILE A 3 -2.87 3.90 -11.13
C ILE A 3 -1.63 4.83 -11.10
N TYR A 4 -0.45 4.26 -11.29
CA TYR A 4 0.79 5.02 -11.45
C TYR A 4 0.75 5.89 -12.71
N HIS A 5 0.96 7.19 -12.55
CA HIS A 5 1.14 8.12 -13.66
C HIS A 5 2.40 8.98 -13.47
N HIS A 6 3.00 9.34 -14.60
CA HIS A 6 4.03 10.38 -14.64
C HIS A 6 3.35 11.74 -14.72
N THR A 7 3.43 12.55 -13.66
CA THR A 7 2.90 13.92 -13.67
C THR A 7 3.98 14.92 -14.09
N ARG A 8 3.66 15.83 -15.02
CA ARG A 8 4.42 17.05 -15.30
C ARG A 8 3.79 18.21 -14.51
N ARG A 9 4.46 18.67 -13.45
CA ARG A 9 4.21 19.99 -12.84
C ARG A 9 5.56 20.58 -12.44
N ALA A 10 6.02 21.56 -13.21
CA ALA A 10 7.11 22.43 -12.83
C ALA A 10 6.63 23.85 -13.11
N SER A 11 6.41 24.64 -12.06
CA SER A 11 6.23 26.08 -12.20
C SER A 11 6.91 26.80 -11.04
N LYS A 12 7.88 27.64 -11.40
CA LYS A 12 8.41 28.79 -10.65
C LYS A 12 9.18 28.56 -9.35
N ALA A 13 9.89 27.45 -9.20
CA ALA A 13 11.01 27.36 -8.26
C ALA A 13 12.13 26.50 -8.85
N LYS A 14 13.39 26.77 -8.48
CA LYS A 14 14.63 26.09 -8.93
C LYS A 14 14.71 24.60 -8.53
N TYR A 15 13.60 23.87 -8.54
CA TYR A 15 13.57 22.45 -8.26
C TYR A 15 13.83 21.66 -9.54
N LYS A 16 14.90 20.86 -9.53
CA LYS A 16 15.25 19.93 -10.60
C LYS A 16 14.12 18.89 -10.70
N TYR A 17 13.44 18.83 -11.84
CA TYR A 17 12.38 17.84 -12.08
C TYR A 17 13.00 16.44 -12.09
N VAL A 18 12.65 15.62 -11.10
CA VAL A 18 12.97 14.19 -11.09
C VAL A 18 11.73 13.45 -11.57
N LYS A 19 11.89 12.66 -12.65
CA LYS A 19 10.81 11.81 -13.15
C LYS A 19 10.54 10.72 -12.11
N THR A 20 9.40 10.83 -11.45
CA THR A 20 8.93 9.86 -10.45
C THR A 20 7.54 9.37 -10.82
N GLU A 21 7.28 8.08 -10.61
CA GLU A 21 5.93 7.52 -10.72
C GLU A 21 5.10 7.94 -9.51
N LYS A 22 3.92 8.51 -9.76
CA LYS A 22 3.00 8.91 -8.70
C LYS A 22 1.72 8.10 -8.77
N LEU A 23 1.28 7.63 -7.62
CA LEU A 23 -0.03 7.04 -7.44
C LEU A 23 -1.07 8.17 -7.43
N ILE A 24 -1.81 8.33 -8.52
CA ILE A 24 -2.89 9.33 -8.60
C ILE A 24 -4.23 8.67 -8.93
N PRO A 25 -5.33 9.13 -8.30
CA PRO A 25 -6.66 8.74 -8.72
C PRO A 25 -6.90 9.26 -10.14
N ASN A 26 -7.52 8.44 -10.97
CA ASN A 26 -7.90 8.83 -12.32
C ASN A 26 -9.13 8.04 -12.76
N LEU A 27 -9.84 8.60 -13.74
CA LEU A 27 -11.07 8.05 -14.31
C LEU A 27 -10.82 7.21 -15.57
N TYR A 28 -9.57 6.91 -15.90
CA TYR A 28 -9.26 6.08 -17.06
C TYR A 28 -9.78 4.65 -16.87
N LYS A 29 -10.07 4.01 -18.01
CA LYS A 29 -10.38 2.59 -18.07
C LYS A 29 -9.32 1.78 -17.33
N LYS A 30 -9.77 0.85 -16.52
CA LYS A 30 -8.92 -0.03 -15.71
C LYS A 30 -8.96 -1.42 -16.33
N GLU A 31 -7.78 -1.97 -16.60
CA GLU A 31 -7.62 -3.30 -17.17
C GLU A 31 -6.87 -4.20 -16.18
N LYS A 32 -7.23 -5.50 -16.14
CA LYS A 32 -6.65 -6.50 -15.22
C LYS A 32 -6.67 -6.08 -13.75
N TYR A 33 -7.68 -5.31 -13.35
CA TYR A 33 -7.80 -4.80 -11.98
C TYR A 33 -8.44 -5.85 -11.07
N VAL A 34 -7.81 -6.08 -9.91
CA VAL A 34 -8.28 -7.05 -8.92
C VAL A 34 -9.28 -6.38 -7.98
N LEU A 35 -10.51 -6.91 -7.93
CA LEU A 35 -11.59 -6.40 -7.07
C LEU A 35 -12.02 -7.46 -6.05
N HIS A 36 -12.34 -7.00 -4.85
CA HIS A 36 -13.12 -7.79 -3.90
C HIS A 36 -14.62 -7.75 -4.24
N HIS A 37 -15.37 -8.82 -3.98
CA HIS A 37 -16.80 -8.91 -4.33
C HIS A 37 -17.65 -7.76 -3.75
N LYS A 38 -17.34 -7.28 -2.54
CA LYS A 38 -18.03 -6.12 -1.94
C LYS A 38 -17.79 -4.82 -2.72
N ASN A 39 -16.59 -4.63 -3.26
CA ASN A 39 -16.29 -3.47 -4.10
C ASN A 39 -16.94 -3.60 -5.47
N TYR A 40 -16.95 -4.80 -6.04
CA TYR A 40 -17.71 -5.10 -7.25
C TYR A 40 -19.18 -4.68 -7.10
N GLN A 41 -19.85 -5.10 -6.02
CA GLN A 41 -21.24 -4.74 -5.74
C GLN A 41 -21.41 -3.23 -5.55
N LEU A 42 -20.57 -2.62 -4.71
CA LEU A 42 -20.64 -1.18 -4.44
C LEU A 42 -20.46 -0.33 -5.71
N TYR A 43 -19.48 -0.67 -6.55
CA TYR A 43 -19.20 0.08 -7.77
C TYR A 43 -20.27 -0.13 -8.83
N SER A 44 -20.83 -1.34 -8.93
CA SER A 44 -21.97 -1.60 -9.80
C SER A 44 -23.18 -0.75 -9.42
N ASN A 45 -23.46 -0.61 -8.11
CA ASN A 45 -24.53 0.25 -7.60
C ASN A 45 -24.29 1.74 -7.90
N PHE A 46 -23.04 2.19 -8.01
CA PHE A 46 -22.68 3.55 -8.43
C PHE A 46 -22.60 3.72 -9.94
N GLY A 47 -23.02 2.73 -10.73
CA GLY A 47 -23.07 2.82 -12.19
C GLY A 47 -21.73 2.55 -12.89
N VAL A 48 -20.73 2.02 -12.18
CA VAL A 48 -19.48 1.57 -12.82
C VAL A 48 -19.77 0.34 -13.67
N LYS A 49 -19.55 0.45 -14.98
CA LYS A 49 -19.74 -0.66 -15.92
C LYS A 49 -18.52 -1.58 -15.92
N ILE A 50 -18.73 -2.84 -15.56
CA ILE A 50 -17.71 -3.88 -15.59
C ILE A 50 -17.89 -4.68 -16.87
N THR A 51 -16.85 -4.72 -17.71
CA THR A 51 -16.95 -5.25 -19.07
C THR A 51 -16.61 -6.74 -19.17
N ASN A 52 -15.64 -7.21 -18.39
CA ASN A 52 -15.21 -8.61 -18.42
C ASN A 52 -14.73 -9.08 -17.05
N ILE A 53 -14.91 -10.38 -16.76
CA ILE A 53 -14.37 -11.04 -15.57
C ILE A 53 -13.43 -12.15 -16.05
N ASP A 54 -12.12 -11.92 -15.92
CA ASP A 54 -11.13 -12.89 -16.41
C ASP A 54 -10.95 -14.09 -15.48
N ARG A 55 -10.98 -13.85 -14.15
CA ARG A 55 -10.69 -14.85 -13.11
C ARG A 55 -11.46 -14.56 -11.83
N VAL A 56 -11.90 -15.61 -11.15
CA VAL A 56 -12.56 -15.53 -9.84
C VAL A 56 -11.82 -16.41 -8.84
N LEU A 57 -11.55 -15.86 -7.65
CA LEU A 57 -11.01 -16.60 -6.52
C LEU A 57 -12.10 -16.66 -5.43
N VAL A 58 -12.51 -17.87 -5.07
CA VAL A 58 -13.51 -18.11 -4.02
C VAL A 58 -12.82 -18.52 -2.73
N PHE A 59 -13.25 -17.98 -1.60
CA PHE A 59 -12.68 -18.27 -0.29
C PHE A 59 -13.72 -18.07 0.82
N GLU A 60 -13.53 -18.78 1.93
CA GLU A 60 -14.31 -18.57 3.15
C GLU A 60 -13.77 -17.38 3.95
N GLN A 61 -14.68 -16.60 4.53
CA GLN A 61 -14.36 -15.46 5.38
C GLN A 61 -14.62 -15.81 6.85
N ARG A 62 -13.63 -15.55 7.71
CA ARG A 62 -13.74 -15.73 9.16
C ARG A 62 -13.02 -14.59 9.89
N ASN A 63 -13.46 -14.29 11.11
CA ASN A 63 -12.83 -13.28 11.97
C ASN A 63 -11.57 -13.82 12.69
N TRP A 64 -10.71 -14.52 11.97
CA TRP A 64 -9.60 -15.30 12.55
C TRP A 64 -8.53 -14.45 13.27
N ILE A 65 -8.39 -13.16 12.92
CA ILE A 65 -7.43 -12.25 13.57
C ILE A 65 -8.09 -11.31 14.60
N LYS A 66 -9.41 -11.40 14.80
CA LYS A 66 -10.16 -10.43 15.60
C LYS A 66 -9.62 -10.33 17.03
N SER A 67 -9.40 -11.47 17.70
CA SER A 67 -8.88 -11.50 19.07
C SER A 67 -7.53 -10.78 19.20
N TYR A 68 -6.63 -10.95 18.23
CA TYR A 68 -5.34 -10.26 18.19
C TYR A 68 -5.48 -8.75 18.02
N ILE A 69 -6.34 -8.31 17.10
CA ILE A 69 -6.58 -6.88 16.86
C ILE A 69 -7.24 -6.22 18.07
N ASP A 70 -8.26 -6.86 18.65
CA ASP A 70 -8.98 -6.36 19.81
C ASP A 70 -8.02 -6.22 21.01
N PHE A 71 -7.17 -7.22 21.24
CA PHE A 71 -6.14 -7.17 22.28
C PHE A 71 -5.23 -5.96 22.09
N ASN A 72 -4.67 -5.76 20.90
CA ASN A 72 -3.79 -4.62 20.63
C ASN A 72 -4.50 -3.27 20.78
N ILE A 73 -5.78 -3.17 20.43
CA ILE A 73 -6.59 -1.95 20.62
C ILE A 73 -6.74 -1.66 22.13
N GLN A 74 -7.08 -2.68 22.93
CA GLN A 74 -7.21 -2.52 24.38
C GLN A 74 -5.88 -2.11 25.01
N GLN A 75 -4.77 -2.73 24.62
CA GLN A 75 -3.45 -2.38 25.12
C GLN A 75 -3.04 -0.96 24.69
N ARG A 76 -3.41 -0.53 23.49
CA ARG A 76 -3.19 0.85 23.02
C ARG A 76 -3.99 1.87 23.82
N GLN A 77 -5.22 1.55 24.22
CA GLN A 77 -6.06 2.42 25.06
C GLN A 77 -5.50 2.57 26.48
N LYS A 78 -4.96 1.48 27.05
CA LYS A 78 -4.32 1.49 28.37
C LYS A 78 -2.95 2.16 28.41
N ALA A 79 -2.27 2.26 27.26
CA ALA A 79 -0.95 2.84 27.17
C ALA A 79 -0.97 4.34 27.52
N THR A 80 -0.13 4.74 28.47
CA THR A 80 0.03 6.14 28.89
C THR A 80 1.03 6.87 28.02
N THR A 81 2.11 6.19 27.61
CA THR A 81 3.21 6.79 26.84
C THR A 81 2.95 6.73 25.33
N ASP A 82 3.45 7.73 24.61
CA ASP A 82 3.35 7.76 23.15
C ASP A 82 4.11 6.63 22.48
N PHE A 83 5.24 6.22 23.08
CA PHE A 83 5.99 5.03 22.64
C PHE A 83 5.11 3.78 22.66
N ALA A 84 4.45 3.50 23.78
CA ALA A 84 3.61 2.31 23.92
C ALA A 84 2.38 2.39 22.98
N LYS A 85 1.75 3.56 22.84
CA LYS A 85 0.66 3.76 21.87
C LYS A 85 1.11 3.49 20.43
N ALA A 86 2.29 3.98 20.06
CA ALA A 86 2.88 3.77 18.74
C ALA A 86 3.23 2.30 18.50
N PHE A 87 3.77 1.60 19.50
CA PHE A 87 4.07 0.18 19.45
C PHE A 87 2.81 -0.65 19.14
N TRP A 88 1.73 -0.48 19.90
CA TRP A 88 0.50 -1.25 19.67
C TRP A 88 -0.16 -0.93 18.33
N LYS A 89 -0.09 0.33 17.87
CA LYS A 89 -0.50 0.71 16.51
C LYS A 89 0.34 -0.01 15.46
N LEU A 90 1.66 -0.08 15.65
CA LEU A 90 2.57 -0.77 14.75
C LEU A 90 2.29 -2.27 14.68
N MET A 91 1.96 -2.92 15.80
CA MET A 91 1.63 -4.35 15.81
C MET A 91 0.45 -4.67 14.89
N ASN A 92 -0.60 -3.85 14.92
CA ASN A 92 -1.73 -3.99 14.00
C ASN A 92 -1.34 -3.74 12.54
N ASN A 93 -0.63 -2.64 12.27
CA ASN A 93 -0.23 -2.26 10.90
C ASN A 93 0.77 -3.23 10.28
N SER A 94 1.63 -3.86 11.11
CA SER A 94 2.66 -4.79 10.66
C SER A 94 2.08 -6.06 10.05
N VAL A 95 0.91 -6.52 10.50
CA VAL A 95 0.23 -7.69 9.91
C VAL A 95 -0.07 -7.42 8.43
N PHE A 96 -0.64 -6.26 8.13
CA PHE A 96 -0.94 -5.87 6.75
C PHE A 96 0.34 -5.78 5.93
N GLY A 97 1.34 -5.00 6.41
CA GLY A 97 2.61 -4.83 5.69
C GLY A 97 3.32 -6.16 5.44
N LYS A 98 3.23 -7.10 6.39
CA LYS A 98 3.80 -8.43 6.24
C LYS A 98 3.07 -9.26 5.20
N SER A 99 1.74 -9.19 5.15
CA SER A 99 0.93 -9.98 4.19
C SER A 99 1.22 -9.63 2.73
N ILE A 100 1.51 -8.36 2.43
CA ILE A 100 1.83 -7.87 1.07
C ILE A 100 3.33 -7.79 0.77
N GLU A 101 4.18 -8.32 1.64
CA GLU A 101 5.63 -8.27 1.47
C GLU A 101 6.07 -8.96 0.17
N ASN A 102 6.73 -8.22 -0.73
CA ASN A 102 7.33 -8.80 -1.92
C ASN A 102 8.68 -9.47 -1.59
N LEU A 103 8.65 -10.80 -1.44
CA LEU A 103 9.83 -11.60 -1.12
C LEU A 103 10.90 -11.60 -2.22
N LEU A 104 10.55 -11.28 -3.46
CA LEU A 104 11.49 -11.18 -4.58
C LEU A 104 12.42 -9.97 -4.46
N ASN A 105 11.99 -8.95 -3.71
CA ASN A 105 12.82 -7.77 -3.45
C ASN A 105 13.91 -8.03 -2.40
N ARG A 106 13.86 -9.16 -1.69
CA ARG A 106 14.86 -9.49 -0.67
C ARG A 106 16.19 -9.85 -1.33
N VAL A 107 17.24 -9.14 -0.95
CA VAL A 107 18.60 -9.42 -1.36
C VAL A 107 19.39 -10.13 -0.25
N LYS A 108 20.43 -10.87 -0.64
CA LYS A 108 21.45 -11.38 0.27
C LYS A 108 22.65 -10.46 0.16
N ILE A 109 22.95 -9.74 1.23
CA ILE A 109 24.12 -8.87 1.30
C ILE A 109 25.32 -9.72 1.70
N LYS A 110 26.44 -9.55 1.00
CA LYS A 110 27.74 -10.09 1.39
C LYS A 110 28.77 -8.97 1.44
N LEU A 111 29.56 -8.96 2.50
CA LEU A 111 30.69 -8.06 2.64
C LEU A 111 31.95 -8.77 2.17
N ALA A 112 32.80 -8.08 1.41
CA ALA A 112 34.13 -8.55 1.08
C ALA A 112 35.15 -7.50 1.47
N GLN A 113 36.25 -7.97 2.08
CA GLN A 113 37.38 -7.16 2.51
C GLN A 113 38.66 -7.46 1.74
N THR A 114 38.63 -8.48 0.89
CA THR A 114 39.79 -8.90 0.09
C THR A 114 39.45 -8.78 -1.38
N GLU A 115 40.44 -8.42 -2.19
CA GLU A 115 40.29 -8.32 -3.63
C GLU A 115 39.79 -9.64 -4.24
N LYS A 116 40.34 -10.77 -3.80
CA LYS A 116 39.91 -12.12 -4.21
C LYS A 116 38.44 -12.38 -3.89
N GLY A 117 37.99 -11.98 -2.70
CA GLY A 117 36.59 -12.09 -2.28
C GLY A 117 35.67 -11.24 -3.15
N SER A 118 36.07 -9.99 -3.41
CA SER A 118 35.35 -9.04 -4.25
C SER A 118 35.23 -9.53 -5.69
N ARG A 119 36.33 -10.00 -6.32
CA ARG A 119 36.32 -10.57 -7.68
C ARG A 119 35.37 -11.76 -7.81
N LYS A 120 35.34 -12.65 -6.81
CA LYS A 120 34.41 -13.80 -6.77
C LYS A 120 32.94 -13.35 -6.71
N LEU A 121 32.64 -12.28 -5.98
CA LEU A 121 31.28 -11.75 -5.87
C LEU A 121 30.86 -10.93 -7.10
N LEU A 122 31.80 -10.22 -7.74
CA LEU A 122 31.61 -9.55 -9.03
C LEU A 122 31.24 -10.53 -10.14
N ALA A 123 31.90 -11.69 -10.19
CA ALA A 123 31.63 -12.72 -11.19
C ALA A 123 30.32 -13.50 -10.95
N SER A 124 29.60 -13.27 -9.83
CA SER A 124 28.39 -14.02 -9.52
C SER A 124 27.22 -13.56 -10.41
N PRO A 125 26.53 -14.48 -11.12
CA PRO A 125 25.35 -14.12 -11.94
C PRO A 125 24.16 -13.64 -11.11
N ARG A 126 24.22 -13.82 -9.79
CA ARG A 126 23.22 -13.31 -8.85
C ARG A 126 23.47 -11.86 -8.43
N LEU A 127 24.58 -11.25 -8.82
CA LEU A 127 24.88 -9.88 -8.44
C LEU A 127 23.83 -8.92 -9.01
N LYS A 128 23.25 -8.09 -8.15
CA LYS A 128 22.33 -7.02 -8.54
C LYS A 128 23.08 -5.70 -8.63
N ASP A 129 23.78 -5.35 -7.56
CA ASP A 129 24.58 -4.13 -7.44
C ASP A 129 25.58 -4.30 -6.28
N PHE A 130 26.50 -3.35 -6.14
CA PHE A 130 27.44 -3.30 -5.02
C PHE A 130 27.66 -1.86 -4.57
N LYS A 131 28.11 -1.68 -3.32
CA LYS A 131 28.44 -0.40 -2.73
C LYS A 131 29.79 -0.50 -2.03
N ILE A 132 30.72 0.34 -2.43
CA ILE A 132 32.02 0.49 -1.77
C ILE A 132 31.80 1.39 -0.55
N PHE A 133 32.21 0.91 0.63
CA PHE A 133 32.16 1.71 1.86
C PHE A 133 33.49 2.42 2.09
N ASN A 134 34.60 1.71 1.91
CA ASN A 134 35.96 2.23 1.95
C ASN A 134 36.89 1.32 1.12
N ASN A 135 38.19 1.58 1.15
CA ASN A 135 39.19 0.85 0.36
C ASN A 135 39.20 -0.65 0.66
N ASP A 136 38.86 -1.04 1.89
CA ASP A 136 38.95 -2.42 2.37
C ASP A 136 37.58 -3.07 2.58
N LEU A 137 36.48 -2.45 2.17
CA LEU A 137 35.14 -2.97 2.43
C LEU A 137 34.16 -2.62 1.31
N VAL A 138 33.65 -3.67 0.68
CA VAL A 138 32.61 -3.58 -0.35
C VAL A 138 31.42 -4.47 0.02
N ALA A 139 30.21 -3.92 -0.04
CA ALA A 139 28.97 -4.68 0.07
C ALA A 139 28.42 -5.06 -1.31
N PHE A 140 28.11 -6.33 -1.48
CA PHE A 140 27.50 -6.88 -2.69
C PHE A 140 26.07 -7.32 -2.40
N ASN A 141 25.12 -6.75 -3.13
CA ASN A 141 23.71 -7.14 -3.06
C ASN A 141 23.45 -8.25 -4.08
N LEU A 142 23.25 -9.47 -3.58
CA LEU A 142 22.97 -10.65 -4.41
C LEU A 142 21.48 -10.99 -4.40
N ARG A 143 20.94 -11.39 -5.55
CA ARG A 143 19.63 -12.06 -5.65
C ARG A 143 19.67 -13.40 -4.91
N LYS A 144 18.55 -13.76 -4.28
CA LYS A 144 18.40 -15.09 -3.66
C LYS A 144 18.34 -16.17 -4.75
N LYS A 145 18.95 -17.33 -4.48
CA LYS A 145 18.94 -18.48 -5.40
C LYS A 145 17.53 -19.11 -5.46
N TYR A 146 16.88 -19.20 -4.31
CA TYR A 146 15.53 -19.70 -4.17
C TYR A 146 14.73 -18.73 -3.31
N VAL A 147 13.47 -18.50 -3.66
CA VAL A 147 12.53 -17.67 -2.89
C VAL A 147 11.28 -18.50 -2.65
N TYR A 148 10.98 -18.78 -1.38
CA TYR A 148 9.75 -19.46 -1.00
C TYR A 148 8.64 -18.43 -0.81
N LEU A 149 7.61 -18.46 -1.68
CA LEU A 149 6.50 -17.51 -1.65
C LEU A 149 5.48 -17.89 -0.57
N ASN A 150 5.78 -17.53 0.68
CA ASN A 150 4.95 -17.85 1.85
C ASN A 150 4.30 -16.61 2.49
N ARG A 151 3.93 -15.63 1.67
CA ARG A 151 3.16 -14.48 2.15
C ARG A 151 1.73 -14.60 1.68
N PRO A 152 0.73 -14.48 2.58
CA PRO A 152 -0.67 -14.55 2.22
C PRO A 152 -1.10 -13.22 1.58
N SER A 153 -0.63 -12.94 0.36
CA SER A 153 -0.88 -11.66 -0.33
C SER A 153 -2.36 -11.37 -0.57
N TYR A 154 -3.18 -12.42 -0.69
CA TYR A 154 -4.64 -12.33 -0.78
C TYR A 154 -5.28 -11.72 0.47
N VAL A 155 -4.71 -11.95 1.66
CA VAL A 155 -5.17 -11.31 2.92
C VAL A 155 -4.96 -9.80 2.83
N GLY A 156 -3.75 -9.38 2.45
CA GLY A 156 -3.43 -7.97 2.29
C GLY A 156 -4.26 -7.28 1.22
N ALA A 157 -4.44 -7.93 0.06
CA ALA A 157 -5.31 -7.44 -1.00
C ALA A 157 -6.76 -7.26 -0.50
N THR A 158 -7.27 -8.22 0.26
CA THR A 158 -8.63 -8.18 0.83
C THR A 158 -8.78 -7.06 1.86
N ILE A 159 -7.82 -6.90 2.77
CA ILE A 159 -7.81 -5.79 3.75
C ILE A 159 -7.89 -4.44 3.02
N LEU A 160 -7.02 -4.24 2.03
CA LEU A 160 -6.97 -2.98 1.27
C LEU A 160 -8.29 -2.71 0.52
N GLU A 161 -8.87 -3.74 -0.12
CA GLU A 161 -10.13 -3.61 -0.82
C GLU A 161 -11.30 -3.32 0.13
N ILE A 162 -11.36 -3.94 1.31
CA ILE A 162 -12.37 -3.64 2.33
C ILE A 162 -12.20 -2.20 2.85
N SER A 163 -10.97 -1.73 3.10
CA SER A 163 -10.72 -0.34 3.49
C SER A 163 -11.24 0.66 2.44
N LYS A 164 -11.00 0.39 1.15
CA LYS A 164 -11.56 1.21 0.06
C LYS A 164 -13.09 1.16 0.05
N ASN A 165 -13.68 0.00 0.32
CA ASN A 165 -15.14 -0.15 0.39
C ASN A 165 -15.74 0.80 1.43
N ILE A 166 -15.19 0.78 2.64
CA ILE A 166 -15.67 1.59 3.78
C ILE A 166 -15.56 3.07 3.43
N LEU A 167 -14.37 3.53 2.98
CA LEU A 167 -14.14 4.93 2.66
C LEU A 167 -15.03 5.42 1.51
N THR A 168 -15.17 4.61 0.46
CA THR A 168 -15.99 4.95 -0.72
C THR A 168 -17.47 4.98 -0.35
N SER A 169 -17.94 3.99 0.42
CA SER A 169 -19.31 3.93 0.90
C SER A 169 -19.63 5.13 1.81
N PHE A 170 -18.74 5.47 2.75
CA PHE A 170 -18.91 6.65 3.60
C PHE A 170 -19.04 7.93 2.78
N TYR A 171 -18.18 8.14 1.77
CA TYR A 171 -18.29 9.31 0.92
C TYR A 171 -19.59 9.35 0.11
N TYR A 172 -19.90 8.31 -0.67
CA TYR A 172 -21.03 8.35 -1.61
C TYR A 172 -22.39 8.10 -0.95
N ASN A 173 -22.46 7.22 0.06
CA ASN A 173 -23.72 6.86 0.70
C ASN A 173 -24.08 7.75 1.89
N TYR A 174 -23.10 8.38 2.55
CA TYR A 174 -23.37 9.26 3.69
C TYR A 174 -23.12 10.73 3.35
N ILE A 175 -21.88 11.10 3.06
CA ILE A 175 -21.48 12.52 2.85
C ILE A 175 -22.20 13.13 1.64
N LYS A 176 -22.11 12.49 0.47
CA LYS A 176 -22.69 13.02 -0.78
C LYS A 176 -24.22 13.05 -0.73
N ARG A 177 -24.85 12.16 0.04
CA ARG A 177 -26.30 12.22 0.28
C ARG A 177 -26.71 13.34 1.23
N LYS A 178 -25.95 13.56 2.32
CA LYS A 178 -26.24 14.60 3.31
C LYS A 178 -26.11 16.02 2.72
N TYR A 179 -25.07 16.26 1.93
CA TYR A 179 -24.74 17.61 1.44
C TYR A 179 -25.04 17.82 -0.05
N ALA A 180 -25.46 16.79 -0.78
CA ALA A 180 -25.73 16.86 -2.22
C ALA A 180 -24.58 17.58 -2.97
N ASP A 181 -24.87 18.67 -3.66
CA ASP A 181 -23.87 19.44 -4.43
C ASP A 181 -23.07 20.45 -3.60
N ASN A 182 -23.42 20.61 -2.32
CA ASN A 182 -22.69 21.46 -1.39
C ASN A 182 -21.44 20.80 -0.80
N VAL A 183 -21.05 19.62 -1.28
CA VAL A 183 -19.79 18.97 -0.90
C VAL A 183 -18.91 18.68 -2.11
N ARG A 184 -17.63 19.05 -1.96
CA ARG A 184 -16.59 18.75 -2.93
C ARG A 184 -15.45 17.97 -2.28
N LEU A 185 -15.12 16.82 -2.86
CA LEU A 185 -13.94 16.06 -2.46
C LEU A 185 -12.67 16.74 -3.01
N LEU A 186 -11.78 17.17 -2.13
CA LEU A 186 -10.53 17.84 -2.50
C LEU A 186 -9.39 16.84 -2.69
N PHE A 187 -9.15 15.99 -1.68
CA PHE A 187 -8.19 14.90 -1.78
C PHE A 187 -8.55 13.74 -0.85
N THR A 188 -7.92 12.60 -1.08
CA THR A 188 -8.01 11.39 -0.26
C THR A 188 -6.60 10.94 0.13
N ASP A 189 -6.38 10.57 1.38
CA ASP A 189 -5.15 9.88 1.80
C ASP A 189 -5.51 8.66 2.65
N THR A 190 -5.26 7.47 2.10
CA THR A 190 -5.39 6.14 2.73
C THR A 190 -6.71 5.88 3.47
N ASP A 191 -6.90 6.50 4.63
CA ASP A 191 -8.02 6.40 5.56
C ASP A 191 -8.75 7.73 5.81
N SER A 192 -8.40 8.80 5.09
CA SER A 192 -8.92 10.16 5.28
C SER A 192 -9.50 10.77 3.99
N LEU A 193 -10.49 11.64 4.18
CA LEU A 193 -11.09 12.47 3.14
C LEU A 193 -10.93 13.93 3.53
N THR A 194 -10.50 14.77 2.58
CA THR A 194 -10.55 16.21 2.75
C THR A 194 -11.65 16.77 1.86
N LEU A 195 -12.60 17.43 2.51
CA LEU A 195 -13.84 17.88 1.91
C LEU A 195 -13.95 19.39 2.06
N LEU A 196 -14.42 20.05 1.00
CA LEU A 196 -14.99 21.38 1.10
C LEU A 196 -16.51 21.22 1.21
N VAL A 197 -17.08 21.65 2.33
CA VAL A 197 -18.51 21.56 2.60
C VAL A 197 -19.06 22.97 2.77
N HIS A 198 -20.09 23.31 2.00
CA HIS A 198 -20.87 24.53 2.17
C HIS A 198 -22.11 24.19 2.96
N THR A 199 -22.17 24.59 4.22
CA THR A 199 -23.33 24.34 5.07
C THR A 199 -23.53 25.51 6.03
N PRO A 200 -24.77 25.97 6.25
CA PRO A 200 -25.05 26.99 7.26
C PRO A 200 -24.84 26.45 8.68
N ASP A 201 -25.02 25.13 8.88
CA ASP A 201 -24.71 24.46 10.13
C ASP A 201 -23.96 23.14 9.87
N PHE A 202 -22.83 22.96 10.55
CA PHE A 202 -22.06 21.72 10.48
C PHE A 202 -22.48 20.73 11.57
N TYR A 203 -23.03 21.23 12.68
CA TYR A 203 -23.37 20.46 13.87
C TYR A 203 -24.81 19.93 13.83
#